data_AF-A0AAJ7J6Q5-F1
#
_entry.id   AF-A0AAJ7J6Q5-F1
#
_cell.length_a   1.000
_cell.length_b   1.000
_cell.length_c   1.000
_cell.angle_alpha   90.00
_cell.angle_beta   90.00
_cell.angle_gamma   90.00
#
_symmetry.space_group_name_H-M   'P 1'
#
loop_
_entity.id
_entity.type
_entity.pdbx_description
1 polymer ?
#
loop_
_entity_poly.entity_id
_entity_poly.type
_entity_poly.pdbx_seq_one_letter_code
_entity_poly.pdbx_strand_id
1 'polypeptide(L)'
;MGTRFAAFALKLTSLHDYYLRLLHGNQPIPSGLDMANTVKFCSQMLLSLLKEVREAPLEMVKSEKCDAERMALYPNLDYKQLYNALTQLIDVIPAIHIGLQAFGQALLQCLACLLPFLDHDMIDNIPYLTASTISVLPVEHHQDIVNNLCFYILPFTITRKTEDGSENAASQSIAAVIMMIFQYSSNPAHHCQLLECLMALKPGVVKDLLCVIAYGTAPARASAAKLLFYYWPSFNPNLFDRRAVLMKFANDLTPFVCQRDSCPNAGNAEAGKVCYDHRISITFANETPPPLYLCIECANEIHRTHPNMFYDILHPMQQVSMVCENKNCRATDKSAISVCFSTECASYNGNHPIRYCEQCHNIRHNKRRGGDHVYHTALPHISKMDSQTQTYMIQAIVSLL
;
A
#
# COMPACT_ATOMS: atom_id res chain seq x y z
N MET A 1 -15.37 -28.16 -14.46
CA MET A 1 -15.73 -27.26 -13.34
C MET A 1 -15.89 -28.00 -12.01
N GLY A 2 -16.60 -29.14 -11.93
CA GLY A 2 -16.83 -29.86 -10.65
C GLY A 2 -15.57 -30.28 -9.87
N THR A 3 -14.46 -30.61 -10.55
CA THR A 3 -13.20 -30.98 -9.90
C THR A 3 -12.47 -29.81 -9.24
N ARG A 4 -12.49 -28.62 -9.85
CA ARG A 4 -11.89 -27.39 -9.27
C ARG A 4 -12.66 -26.96 -8.01
N PHE A 5 -13.99 -27.01 -8.05
CA PHE A 5 -14.84 -26.69 -6.90
C PHE A 5 -14.56 -27.61 -5.71
N ALA A 6 -14.57 -28.93 -5.94
CA ALA A 6 -14.29 -29.91 -4.90
C ALA A 6 -12.88 -29.74 -4.30
N ALA A 7 -11.88 -29.47 -5.14
CA ALA A 7 -10.52 -29.23 -4.68
C ALA A 7 -10.39 -27.94 -3.85
N PHE A 8 -11.05 -26.85 -4.25
CA PHE A 8 -11.07 -25.60 -3.51
C PHE A 8 -11.74 -25.77 -2.14
N ALA A 9 -12.93 -26.39 -2.12
CA ALA A 9 -13.66 -26.68 -0.88
C ALA A 9 -12.84 -27.56 0.08
N LEU A 10 -12.15 -28.58 -0.44
CA LEU A 10 -11.25 -29.42 0.37
C LEU A 10 -10.12 -28.60 1.02
N LYS A 11 -9.54 -27.64 0.28
CA LYS A 11 -8.50 -26.76 0.83
C LYS A 11 -9.04 -25.83 1.90
N LEU A 12 -10.25 -25.28 1.73
CA LEU A 12 -10.90 -24.48 2.78
C LEU A 12 -11.12 -25.30 4.06
N THR A 13 -11.60 -26.54 3.94
CA THR A 13 -11.73 -27.45 5.08
C THR A 13 -10.39 -27.73 5.74
N SER A 14 -9.31 -27.88 4.95
CA SER A 14 -7.96 -28.09 5.48
C SER A 14 -7.45 -26.88 6.26
N LEU A 15 -7.65 -25.65 5.74
CA LEU A 15 -7.28 -24.42 6.43
C LEU A 15 -8.02 -24.27 7.76
N HIS A 16 -9.31 -24.62 7.79
CA HIS A 16 -10.10 -24.59 9.02
C HIS A 16 -9.65 -25.66 10.03
N ASP A 17 -9.34 -26.88 9.59
CA ASP A 17 -8.75 -27.93 10.45
C ASP A 17 -7.40 -27.48 11.04
N TYR A 18 -6.54 -26.83 10.23
CA TYR A 18 -5.29 -26.27 10.74
C TYR A 18 -5.52 -25.23 11.83
N TYR A 19 -6.46 -24.30 11.60
CA TYR A 19 -6.85 -23.30 12.60
C TYR A 19 -7.29 -23.95 13.91
N LEU A 20 -8.24 -24.89 13.87
CA LEU A 20 -8.75 -25.55 15.08
C LEU A 20 -7.67 -26.33 15.83
N ARG A 21 -6.76 -26.99 15.12
CA ARG A 21 -5.66 -27.73 15.76
C ARG A 21 -4.65 -26.81 16.42
N LEU A 22 -4.31 -25.69 15.79
CA LEU A 22 -3.41 -24.68 16.39
C LEU A 22 -4.08 -24.00 17.58
N LEU A 23 -5.36 -23.64 17.48
CA LEU A 23 -6.12 -23.00 18.55
C LEU A 23 -6.21 -23.88 19.80
N HIS A 24 -6.42 -25.19 19.63
CA HIS A 24 -6.60 -26.13 20.74
C HIS A 24 -5.34 -26.93 21.10
N GLY A 25 -4.23 -26.78 20.36
CA GLY A 25 -3.00 -27.55 20.55
C GLY A 25 -3.15 -29.05 20.25
N ASN A 26 -4.06 -29.41 19.33
CA ASN A 26 -4.35 -30.82 19.01
C ASN A 26 -3.26 -31.43 18.12
N GLN A 27 -2.87 -32.67 18.42
CA GLN A 27 -1.87 -33.41 17.65
C GLN A 27 -2.49 -34.15 16.44
N PRO A 28 -1.78 -34.25 15.30
CA PRO A 28 -0.49 -33.62 15.03
C PRO A 28 -0.65 -32.10 14.79
N ILE A 29 0.26 -31.32 15.38
CA ILE A 29 0.30 -29.85 15.20
C ILE A 29 0.59 -29.54 13.72
N PRO A 30 -0.23 -28.72 13.05
CA PRO A 30 -0.01 -28.33 11.66
C PRO A 30 1.34 -27.62 11.48
N SER A 31 2.08 -27.99 10.43
CA SER A 31 3.29 -27.26 10.05
C SER A 31 2.94 -26.06 9.18
N GLY A 32 3.69 -24.97 9.33
CA GLY A 32 3.60 -23.81 8.44
C GLY A 32 3.92 -24.14 6.98
N LEU A 33 4.68 -25.21 6.71
CA LEU A 33 4.95 -25.68 5.34
C LEU A 33 3.68 -26.25 4.68
N ASP A 34 2.93 -27.09 5.40
CA ASP A 34 1.69 -27.68 4.89
C ASP A 34 0.61 -26.60 4.67
N MET A 35 0.54 -25.66 5.62
CA MET A 35 -0.32 -24.49 5.53
C MET A 35 0.08 -23.62 4.32
N ALA A 36 1.37 -23.33 4.15
CA ALA A 36 1.87 -22.56 3.01
C ALA A 36 1.51 -23.20 1.67
N ASN A 37 1.68 -24.53 1.53
CA ASN A 37 1.32 -25.25 0.32
C ASN A 37 -0.19 -25.17 0.03
N THR A 38 -1.02 -25.25 1.07
CA THR A 38 -2.48 -25.13 0.94
C THR A 38 -2.88 -23.71 0.50
N VAL A 39 -2.29 -22.69 1.12
CA VAL A 39 -2.54 -21.29 0.75
C VAL A 39 -2.03 -20.97 -0.66
N LYS A 40 -0.82 -21.43 -1.03
CA LYS A 40 -0.27 -21.27 -2.39
C LYS A 40 -1.16 -21.90 -3.45
N PHE A 41 -1.75 -23.07 -3.17
CA PHE A 41 -2.72 -23.68 -4.08
C PHE A 41 -3.93 -22.77 -4.30
N CYS A 42 -4.46 -22.15 -3.24
CA CYS A 42 -5.54 -21.17 -3.37
C CYS A 42 -5.10 -19.97 -4.23
N SER A 43 -3.92 -19.39 -3.96
CA SER A 43 -3.36 -18.28 -4.76
C SER A 43 -3.23 -18.64 -6.24
N GLN A 44 -2.67 -19.82 -6.56
CA GLN A 44 -2.53 -20.30 -7.94
C GLN A 44 -3.89 -20.50 -8.62
N MET A 45 -4.90 -20.97 -7.88
CA MET A 45 -6.26 -21.08 -8.41
C MET A 45 -6.85 -19.70 -8.72
N LEU A 46 -6.72 -18.73 -7.80
CA LEU A 46 -7.19 -17.36 -8.00
C LEU A 46 -6.50 -16.72 -9.22
N LEU A 47 -5.18 -16.84 -9.34
CA LEU A 47 -4.43 -16.35 -10.50
C LEU A 47 -4.87 -17.03 -11.80
N SER A 48 -5.12 -18.35 -11.78
CA SER A 48 -5.63 -19.06 -12.95
C SER A 48 -7.00 -18.55 -13.39
N LEU A 49 -7.90 -18.29 -12.44
CA LEU A 49 -9.23 -17.74 -12.74
C LEU A 49 -9.13 -16.31 -13.24
N LEU A 50 -8.30 -15.49 -12.59
CA LEU A 50 -8.08 -14.10 -12.98
C LEU A 50 -7.55 -14.01 -14.41
N LYS A 51 -6.61 -14.89 -14.81
CA LYS A 51 -6.05 -14.95 -16.17
C LYS A 51 -7.10 -15.20 -17.26
N GLU A 52 -8.18 -15.91 -16.93
CA GLU A 52 -9.26 -16.24 -17.87
C GLU A 52 -10.20 -15.03 -18.13
N VAL A 53 -10.20 -14.02 -17.25
CA VAL A 53 -11.02 -12.79 -17.36
C VAL A 53 -10.43 -11.81 -18.38
N ARG A 54 -11.29 -11.21 -19.22
CA ARG A 54 -10.88 -10.26 -20.28
C ARG A 54 -11.00 -8.81 -19.85
N GLU A 55 -11.98 -8.53 -19.02
CA GLU A 55 -12.28 -7.25 -18.40
C GLU A 55 -11.14 -6.83 -17.46
N ALA A 56 -11.18 -5.63 -16.90
CA ALA A 56 -10.12 -5.11 -16.01
C ALA A 56 -10.56 -5.14 -14.54
N PRO A 57 -10.59 -6.31 -13.87
CA PRO A 57 -11.18 -6.43 -12.54
C PRO A 57 -10.48 -5.58 -11.49
N LEU A 58 -9.17 -5.34 -11.59
CA LEU A 58 -8.44 -4.43 -10.70
C LEU A 58 -8.90 -2.96 -10.84
N GLU A 59 -9.25 -2.51 -12.05
CA GLU A 59 -9.83 -1.19 -12.24
C GLU A 59 -11.29 -1.15 -11.74
N MET A 60 -12.02 -2.26 -11.89
CA MET A 60 -13.38 -2.39 -11.32
C MET A 60 -13.37 -2.37 -9.79
N VAL A 61 -12.32 -2.85 -9.12
CA VAL A 61 -12.16 -2.73 -7.65
C VAL A 61 -12.15 -1.27 -7.20
N LYS A 62 -11.78 -0.31 -8.05
CA LYS A 62 -11.78 1.12 -7.66
C LYS A 62 -13.18 1.75 -7.63
N SER A 63 -14.25 1.01 -7.96
CA SER A 63 -15.61 1.53 -7.90
C SER A 63 -16.59 0.50 -7.33
N GLU A 64 -17.29 0.88 -6.27
CA GLU A 64 -18.32 0.05 -5.64
C GLU A 64 -19.44 -0.37 -6.60
N LYS A 65 -19.83 0.54 -7.51
CA LYS A 65 -20.84 0.28 -8.54
C LYS A 65 -20.49 -0.89 -9.46
N CYS A 66 -19.20 -1.19 -9.60
CA CYS A 66 -18.72 -2.27 -10.45
C CYS A 66 -18.62 -3.61 -9.72
N ASP A 67 -18.95 -3.70 -8.43
CA ASP A 67 -18.77 -4.92 -7.63
C ASP A 67 -19.59 -6.10 -8.14
N ALA A 68 -20.89 -5.89 -8.36
CA ALA A 68 -21.78 -6.93 -8.83
C ALA A 68 -21.32 -7.50 -10.19
N GLU A 69 -20.92 -6.61 -11.10
CA GLU A 69 -20.39 -7.00 -12.41
C GLU A 69 -19.04 -7.71 -12.28
N ARG A 70 -18.11 -7.17 -11.47
CA ARG A 70 -16.78 -7.76 -11.23
C ARG A 70 -16.91 -9.18 -10.68
N MET A 71 -17.74 -9.37 -9.66
CA MET A 71 -17.90 -10.66 -9.00
C MET A 71 -18.55 -11.70 -9.93
N ALA A 72 -19.42 -11.25 -10.85
CA ALA A 72 -20.03 -12.12 -11.86
C ALA A 72 -19.04 -12.65 -12.91
N LEU A 73 -17.82 -12.11 -13.00
CA LEU A 73 -16.76 -12.59 -13.91
C LEU A 73 -16.16 -13.94 -13.47
N TYR A 74 -16.37 -14.32 -12.21
CA TYR A 74 -15.73 -15.48 -11.59
C TYR A 74 -16.73 -16.62 -11.35
N PRO A 75 -16.26 -17.89 -11.30
CA PRO A 75 -17.10 -18.97 -10.83
C PRO A 75 -17.52 -18.75 -9.37
N ASN A 76 -18.68 -19.28 -8.98
CA ASN A 76 -19.18 -19.24 -7.60
C ASN A 76 -18.40 -20.18 -6.66
N LEU A 77 -17.14 -19.83 -6.39
CA LEU A 77 -16.35 -20.40 -5.30
C LEU A 77 -16.53 -19.55 -4.03
N ASP A 78 -16.27 -20.15 -2.87
CA ASP A 78 -16.42 -19.47 -1.59
C ASP A 78 -15.19 -18.62 -1.22
N TYR A 79 -15.00 -17.52 -1.94
CA TYR A 79 -13.90 -16.57 -1.72
C TYR A 79 -13.98 -15.90 -0.34
N LYS A 80 -15.20 -15.69 0.16
CA LYS A 80 -15.46 -15.16 1.50
C LYS A 80 -14.94 -16.11 2.57
N GLN A 81 -15.20 -17.40 2.44
CA GLN A 81 -14.67 -18.38 3.39
C GLN A 81 -13.14 -18.48 3.32
N LEU A 82 -12.52 -18.28 2.15
CA LEU A 82 -11.06 -18.16 2.07
C LEU A 82 -10.56 -16.95 2.88
N TYR A 83 -11.15 -15.77 2.68
CA TYR A 83 -10.82 -14.56 3.45
C TYR A 83 -10.95 -14.80 4.96
N ASN A 84 -12.05 -15.39 5.40
CA ASN A 84 -12.30 -15.70 6.81
C ASN A 84 -11.27 -16.69 7.37
N ALA A 85 -10.92 -17.73 6.60
CA ALA A 85 -9.92 -18.71 7.01
C ALA A 85 -8.53 -18.05 7.16
N LEU A 86 -8.13 -17.19 6.22
CA LEU A 86 -6.86 -16.45 6.34
C LEU A 86 -6.85 -15.52 7.56
N THR A 87 -7.97 -14.84 7.82
CA THR A 87 -8.13 -13.96 8.99
C THR A 87 -7.98 -14.74 10.29
N GLN A 88 -8.68 -15.88 10.44
CA GLN A 88 -8.58 -16.74 11.62
C GLN A 88 -7.17 -17.32 11.80
N LEU A 89 -6.49 -17.64 10.70
CA LEU A 89 -5.13 -18.17 10.76
C LEU A 89 -4.13 -17.13 11.26
N ILE A 90 -4.34 -15.83 11.02
CA ILE A 90 -3.49 -14.75 11.53
C ILE A 90 -3.45 -14.77 13.06
N ASP A 91 -4.58 -15.00 13.72
CA ASP A 91 -4.68 -15.03 15.19
C ASP A 91 -3.89 -16.17 15.83
N VAL A 92 -3.64 -17.25 15.08
CA VAL A 92 -2.92 -18.45 15.56
C VAL A 92 -1.51 -18.57 14.99
N ILE A 93 -1.02 -17.58 14.22
CA ILE A 93 0.36 -17.54 13.72
C ILE A 93 1.42 -17.79 14.81
N PRO A 94 1.31 -17.20 16.03
CA PRO A 94 2.29 -17.43 17.09
C PRO A 94 2.43 -18.89 17.53
N ALA A 95 1.44 -19.75 17.24
CA ALA A 95 1.47 -21.18 17.54
C ALA A 95 2.21 -22.02 16.47
N ILE A 96 2.64 -21.41 15.36
CA ILE A 96 3.34 -22.12 14.28
C ILE A 96 4.82 -22.23 14.60
N HIS A 97 5.30 -23.45 14.87
CA HIS A 97 6.70 -23.68 15.25
C HIS A 97 7.65 -23.95 14.08
N ILE A 98 7.16 -24.54 12.98
CA ILE A 98 7.98 -24.96 11.83
C ILE A 98 7.37 -24.36 10.57
N GLY A 99 8.19 -23.77 9.70
CA GLY A 99 7.75 -23.28 8.39
C GLY A 99 7.00 -21.94 8.41
N LEU A 100 7.08 -21.19 9.52
CA LEU A 100 6.43 -19.87 9.65
C LEU A 100 6.81 -18.92 8.51
N GLN A 101 8.07 -18.95 8.07
CA GLN A 101 8.55 -18.07 7.02
C GLN A 101 7.85 -18.32 5.66
N ALA A 102 7.71 -19.59 5.30
CA ALA A 102 7.00 -19.99 4.07
C ALA A 102 5.50 -19.68 4.16
N PHE A 103 4.90 -19.84 5.35
CA PHE A 103 3.49 -19.51 5.58
C PHE A 103 3.24 -18.01 5.47
N GLY A 104 4.05 -17.17 6.11
CA GLY A 104 3.93 -15.72 6.05
C GLY A 104 3.97 -15.20 4.60
N GLN A 105 4.90 -15.69 3.79
CA GLN A 105 4.97 -15.34 2.37
C GLN A 105 3.72 -15.76 1.61
N ALA A 106 3.27 -17.01 1.78
CA ALA A 106 2.08 -17.54 1.12
C ALA A 106 0.81 -16.77 1.51
N LEU A 107 0.68 -16.41 2.79
CA LEU A 107 -0.42 -15.62 3.34
C LEU A 107 -0.50 -14.24 2.67
N LEU A 108 0.59 -13.48 2.67
CA LEU A 108 0.65 -12.12 2.09
C LEU A 108 0.34 -12.14 0.59
N GLN A 109 0.89 -13.12 -0.13
CA GLN A 109 0.60 -13.33 -1.54
C GLN A 109 -0.89 -13.65 -1.77
N CYS A 110 -1.49 -14.50 -0.93
CA CYS A 110 -2.90 -14.88 -1.06
C CYS A 110 -3.84 -13.69 -0.78
N LEU A 111 -3.55 -12.86 0.22
CA LEU A 111 -4.33 -11.65 0.51
C LEU A 111 -4.37 -10.71 -0.70
N ALA A 112 -3.23 -10.49 -1.36
CA ALA A 112 -3.16 -9.68 -2.58
C ALA A 112 -3.88 -10.35 -3.77
N CYS A 113 -3.73 -11.67 -3.98
CA CYS A 113 -4.44 -12.40 -5.03
C CYS A 113 -5.97 -12.41 -4.84
N LEU A 114 -6.43 -12.34 -3.60
CA LEU A 114 -7.85 -12.43 -3.25
C LEU A 114 -8.61 -11.14 -3.52
N LEU A 115 -7.93 -9.99 -3.51
CA LEU A 115 -8.55 -8.66 -3.63
C LEU A 115 -9.60 -8.52 -4.76
N PRO A 116 -9.38 -8.99 -6.00
CA PRO A 116 -10.38 -8.86 -7.08
C PRO A 116 -11.67 -9.67 -6.84
N PHE A 117 -11.61 -10.69 -6.00
CA PHE A 117 -12.69 -11.65 -5.76
C PHE A 117 -13.58 -11.29 -4.57
N LEU A 118 -13.23 -10.23 -3.84
CA LEU A 118 -13.93 -9.83 -2.62
C LEU A 118 -15.08 -8.88 -2.90
N ASP A 119 -16.03 -8.86 -1.96
CA ASP A 119 -17.09 -7.86 -1.89
C ASP A 119 -16.61 -6.61 -1.16
N HIS A 120 -17.47 -5.59 -1.11
CA HIS A 120 -17.16 -4.29 -0.52
C HIS A 120 -16.63 -4.35 0.92
N ASP A 121 -17.31 -5.09 1.81
CA ASP A 121 -16.96 -5.16 3.23
C ASP A 121 -15.56 -5.74 3.44
N MET A 122 -15.23 -6.80 2.71
CA MET A 122 -13.90 -7.43 2.81
C MET A 122 -12.80 -6.59 2.14
N ILE A 123 -13.09 -5.90 1.03
CA ILE A 123 -12.14 -4.98 0.38
C ILE A 123 -11.72 -3.87 1.36
N ASP A 124 -12.69 -3.30 2.08
CA ASP A 124 -12.43 -2.18 2.99
C ASP A 124 -11.57 -2.57 4.20
N ASN A 125 -11.62 -3.85 4.61
CA ASN A 125 -10.87 -4.37 5.76
C ASN A 125 -9.49 -4.93 5.41
N ILE A 126 -9.24 -5.30 4.15
CA ILE A 126 -7.96 -5.89 3.71
C ILE A 126 -6.73 -5.05 4.09
N PRO A 127 -6.72 -3.70 3.95
CA PRO A 127 -5.54 -2.90 4.29
C PRO A 127 -5.14 -3.05 5.76
N TYR A 128 -6.12 -2.98 6.67
CA TYR A 128 -5.87 -3.18 8.09
C TYR A 128 -5.47 -4.62 8.40
N LEU A 129 -6.13 -5.61 7.79
CA LEU A 129 -5.80 -7.02 7.97
C LEU A 129 -4.33 -7.30 7.60
N THR A 130 -3.89 -6.85 6.42
CA THR A 130 -2.49 -6.99 5.98
C THR A 130 -1.52 -6.21 6.87
N ALA A 131 -1.88 -5.00 7.30
CA ALA A 131 -1.05 -4.26 8.25
C ALA A 131 -0.94 -4.99 9.59
N SER A 132 -2.00 -5.65 10.05
CA SER A 132 -2.02 -6.34 11.34
C SER A 132 -1.05 -7.52 11.42
N THR A 133 -0.72 -8.15 10.28
CA THR A 133 0.20 -9.30 10.27
C THR A 133 1.59 -8.92 10.75
N ILE A 134 1.98 -7.64 10.72
CA ILE A 134 3.29 -7.16 11.23
C ILE A 134 3.48 -7.44 12.72
N SER A 135 2.39 -7.56 13.47
CA SER A 135 2.43 -7.82 14.92
C SER A 135 2.69 -9.28 15.28
N VAL A 136 2.52 -10.20 14.32
CA VAL A 136 2.61 -11.66 14.54
C VAL A 136 3.61 -12.35 13.62
N LEU A 137 3.92 -11.77 12.45
CA LEU A 137 4.94 -12.29 11.55
C LEU A 137 6.35 -11.85 11.98
N PRO A 138 7.38 -12.64 11.66
CA PRO A 138 8.77 -12.28 11.92
C PRO A 138 9.22 -11.00 11.20
N VAL A 139 10.28 -10.37 11.72
CA VAL A 139 10.82 -9.11 11.20
C VAL A 139 11.29 -9.19 9.75
N GLU A 140 11.64 -10.40 9.29
CA GLU A 140 12.03 -10.68 7.91
C GLU A 140 10.89 -10.40 6.91
N HIS A 141 9.62 -10.51 7.34
CA HIS A 141 8.46 -10.17 6.50
C HIS A 141 8.05 -8.71 6.54
N HIS A 142 8.65 -7.86 7.39
CA HIS A 142 8.19 -6.48 7.54
C HIS A 142 8.25 -5.70 6.22
N GLN A 143 9.32 -5.90 5.43
CA GLN A 143 9.43 -5.27 4.11
C GLN A 143 8.38 -5.83 3.13
N ASP A 144 8.11 -7.13 3.18
CA ASP A 144 7.07 -7.77 2.34
C ASP A 144 5.67 -7.27 2.68
N ILE A 145 5.36 -7.07 3.96
CA ILE A 145 4.07 -6.50 4.41
C ILE A 145 3.89 -5.08 3.87
N VAL A 146 4.92 -4.24 4.02
CA VAL A 146 4.88 -2.85 3.53
C VAL A 146 4.78 -2.82 2.01
N ASN A 147 5.49 -3.71 1.31
CA ASN A 147 5.37 -3.86 -0.14
C ASN A 147 3.95 -4.30 -0.54
N ASN A 148 3.38 -5.28 0.17
CA ASN A 148 2.03 -5.78 -0.08
C ASN A 148 0.99 -4.65 0.04
N LEU A 149 1.09 -3.86 1.11
CA LEU A 149 0.26 -2.67 1.32
C LEU A 149 0.45 -1.65 0.19
N CYS A 150 1.69 -1.23 -0.07
CA CYS A 150 1.97 -0.09 -0.95
C CYS A 150 1.75 -0.37 -2.44
N PHE A 151 2.00 -1.61 -2.87
CA PHE A 151 2.01 -1.96 -4.30
C PHE A 151 0.81 -2.79 -4.75
N TYR A 152 0.11 -3.48 -3.85
CA TYR A 152 -0.96 -4.42 -4.22
C TYR A 152 -2.32 -4.10 -3.61
N ILE A 153 -2.35 -3.46 -2.44
CA ILE A 153 -3.59 -3.31 -1.67
C ILE A 153 -4.07 -1.86 -1.66
N LEU A 154 -3.28 -0.94 -1.11
CA LEU A 154 -3.68 0.46 -0.93
C LEU A 154 -4.07 1.13 -2.25
N PRO A 155 -3.34 0.94 -3.38
CA PRO A 155 -3.69 1.60 -4.63
C PRO A 155 -5.10 1.33 -5.17
N PHE A 156 -5.73 0.23 -4.75
CA PHE A 156 -7.07 -0.18 -5.20
C PHE A 156 -8.15 -0.04 -4.12
N THR A 157 -7.76 -0.03 -2.85
CA THR A 157 -8.70 0.00 -1.71
C THR A 157 -9.02 1.43 -1.28
N ILE A 158 -8.01 2.26 -1.03
CA ILE A 158 -8.26 3.61 -0.48
C ILE A 158 -8.70 4.62 -1.55
N THR A 159 -8.35 4.38 -2.81
CA THR A 159 -8.77 5.20 -3.96
C THR A 159 -10.17 4.84 -4.47
N ARG A 160 -10.79 3.82 -3.86
CA ARG A 160 -12.08 3.28 -4.26
C ARG A 160 -13.21 4.29 -4.04
N LYS A 161 -14.05 4.46 -5.05
CA LYS A 161 -15.20 5.37 -5.00
C LYS A 161 -16.45 4.61 -4.54
N THR A 162 -17.05 5.10 -3.46
CA THR A 162 -18.35 4.62 -2.98
C THR A 162 -19.48 5.13 -3.87
N GLU A 163 -20.65 4.50 -3.79
CA GLU A 163 -21.80 4.91 -4.61
C GLU A 163 -22.31 6.32 -4.30
N ASP A 164 -22.26 6.70 -3.03
CA ASP A 164 -22.69 7.99 -2.47
C ASP A 164 -21.62 9.09 -2.57
N GLY A 165 -20.40 8.74 -3.01
CA GLY A 165 -19.27 9.66 -3.15
C GLY A 165 -18.61 10.05 -1.82
N SER A 166 -18.94 9.39 -0.72
CA SER A 166 -18.27 9.53 0.56
C SER A 166 -16.87 8.90 0.56
N GLU A 167 -16.09 9.17 1.61
CA GLU A 167 -14.80 8.51 1.81
C GLU A 167 -15.04 7.07 2.26
N ASN A 168 -14.48 6.08 1.54
CA ASN A 168 -14.61 4.66 1.85
C ASN A 168 -13.97 4.28 3.21
N ALA A 169 -14.38 3.15 3.81
CA ALA A 169 -13.92 2.78 5.15
C ALA A 169 -12.43 2.38 5.18
N ALA A 170 -11.89 1.84 4.08
CA ALA A 170 -10.44 1.64 3.94
C ALA A 170 -9.66 2.95 4.10
N SER A 171 -10.13 4.04 3.49
CA SER A 171 -9.51 5.36 3.56
C SER A 171 -9.66 5.99 4.94
N GLN A 172 -10.80 5.77 5.63
CA GLN A 172 -11.03 6.24 7.00
C GLN A 172 -10.18 5.48 8.04
N SER A 173 -9.81 4.23 7.76
CA SER A 173 -9.02 3.39 8.68
C SER A 173 -7.50 3.57 8.54
N ILE A 174 -7.02 4.48 7.67
CA ILE A 174 -5.59 4.68 7.41
C ILE A 174 -4.79 5.04 8.66
N ALA A 175 -5.36 5.81 9.60
CA ALA A 175 -4.69 6.10 10.86
C ALA A 175 -4.34 4.80 11.63
N ALA A 176 -5.20 3.77 11.59
CA ALA A 176 -4.94 2.47 12.21
C ALA A 176 -3.85 1.68 11.46
N VAL A 177 -3.85 1.71 10.13
CA VAL A 177 -2.77 1.12 9.31
C VAL A 177 -1.41 1.75 9.65
N ILE A 178 -1.36 3.09 9.72
CA ILE A 178 -0.14 3.82 10.12
C ILE A 178 0.28 3.41 11.55
N MET A 179 -0.66 3.36 12.50
CA MET A 179 -0.37 2.93 13.87
C MET A 179 0.25 1.54 13.92
N MET A 180 -0.29 0.56 13.20
CA MET A 180 0.24 -0.81 13.17
C MET A 180 1.68 -0.83 12.68
N ILE A 181 1.95 -0.24 11.51
CA ILE A 181 3.30 -0.25 10.95
C ILE A 181 4.28 0.52 11.86
N PHE A 182 3.89 1.68 12.38
CA PHE A 182 4.79 2.51 13.20
C PHE A 182 5.03 1.96 14.61
N GLN A 183 4.13 1.10 15.09
CA GLN A 183 4.27 0.47 16.40
C GLN A 183 5.23 -0.73 16.34
N TYR A 184 5.11 -1.56 15.31
CA TYR A 184 5.80 -2.85 15.26
C TYR A 184 7.05 -2.84 14.37
N SER A 185 7.14 -1.89 13.43
CA SER A 185 8.37 -1.71 12.66
C SER A 185 9.33 -0.74 13.34
N SER A 186 10.58 -1.16 13.48
CA SER A 186 11.67 -0.30 13.96
C SER A 186 12.43 0.38 12.82
N ASN A 187 12.20 -0.03 11.58
CA ASN A 187 12.89 0.49 10.40
C ASN A 187 12.21 1.78 9.89
N PRO A 188 12.88 2.94 9.94
CA PRO A 188 12.32 4.19 9.42
C PRO A 188 11.98 4.16 7.93
N ALA A 189 12.68 3.34 7.13
CA ALA A 189 12.42 3.20 5.71
C ALA A 189 11.02 2.64 5.43
N HIS A 190 10.55 1.68 6.23
CA HIS A 190 9.18 1.16 6.16
C HIS A 190 8.15 2.25 6.42
N HIS A 191 8.42 3.13 7.39
CA HIS A 191 7.52 4.23 7.74
C HIS A 191 7.42 5.26 6.60
N CYS A 192 8.56 5.61 5.99
CA CYS A 192 8.61 6.51 4.84
C CYS A 192 7.91 5.91 3.63
N GLN A 193 8.17 4.64 3.29
CA GLN A 193 7.54 3.97 2.16
C GLN A 193 6.01 3.98 2.28
N LEU A 194 5.48 3.58 3.44
CA LEU A 194 4.04 3.62 3.69
C LEU A 194 3.50 5.05 3.55
N LEU A 195 4.14 6.02 4.21
CA LEU A 195 3.62 7.38 4.25
C LEU A 195 3.64 8.05 2.87
N GLU A 196 4.71 7.86 2.10
CA GLU A 196 4.80 8.39 0.73
C GLU A 196 3.81 7.70 -0.22
N CYS A 197 3.58 6.39 -0.06
CA CYS A 197 2.52 5.69 -0.77
C CYS A 197 1.15 6.32 -0.47
N LEU A 198 0.82 6.52 0.81
CA LEU A 198 -0.44 7.17 1.21
C LEU A 198 -0.55 8.59 0.67
N MET A 199 0.53 9.37 0.73
CA MET A 199 0.56 10.74 0.20
C MET A 199 0.40 10.78 -1.32
N ALA A 200 0.75 9.71 -2.04
CA ALA A 200 0.49 9.58 -3.48
C ALA A 200 -0.95 9.19 -3.81
N LEU A 201 -1.64 8.50 -2.90
CA LEU A 201 -2.96 7.91 -3.15
C LEU A 201 -4.14 8.75 -2.65
N LYS A 202 -3.99 9.48 -1.54
CA LYS A 202 -5.06 10.33 -0.97
C LYS A 202 -4.57 11.69 -0.48
N PRO A 203 -5.40 12.74 -0.58
CA PRO A 203 -5.15 13.98 0.14
C PRO A 203 -5.36 13.80 1.65
N GLY A 204 -4.91 14.77 2.45
CA GLY A 204 -5.29 14.84 3.86
C GLY A 204 -4.57 13.86 4.79
N VAL A 205 -3.52 13.17 4.34
CA VAL A 205 -2.70 12.23 5.15
C VAL A 205 -2.16 12.88 6.44
N VAL A 206 -1.96 14.19 6.44
CA VAL A 206 -1.61 14.96 7.65
C VAL A 206 -2.64 14.78 8.79
N LYS A 207 -3.93 14.65 8.46
CA LYS A 207 -5.01 14.41 9.43
C LYS A 207 -4.86 13.02 10.04
N ASP A 208 -4.53 12.02 9.24
CA ASP A 208 -4.26 10.66 9.69
C ASP A 208 -3.05 10.63 10.64
N LEU A 209 -1.96 11.33 10.30
CA LEU A 209 -0.80 11.49 11.19
C LEU A 209 -1.14 12.19 12.51
N LEU A 210 -1.94 13.27 12.47
CA LEU A 210 -2.38 13.95 13.69
C LEU A 210 -3.22 13.02 14.58
N CYS A 211 -4.07 12.18 14.01
CA CYS A 211 -4.80 11.14 14.73
C CYS A 211 -3.85 10.14 15.40
N VAL A 212 -2.82 9.67 14.68
CA VAL A 212 -1.78 8.79 15.23
C VAL A 212 -1.00 9.44 16.37
N ILE A 213 -0.67 10.72 16.26
CA ILE A 213 0.05 11.43 17.32
C ILE A 213 -0.85 11.58 18.57
N ALA A 214 -2.13 11.93 18.36
CA ALA A 214 -3.10 12.13 19.41
C ALA A 214 -3.44 10.85 20.19
N TYR A 215 -3.62 9.71 19.50
CA TYR A 215 -4.20 8.51 20.11
C TYR A 215 -3.35 7.25 20.00
N GLY A 216 -2.26 7.29 19.22
CA GLY A 216 -1.37 6.16 19.04
C GLY A 216 -0.56 5.82 20.30
N THR A 217 -0.01 4.61 20.30
CA THR A 217 0.97 4.18 21.33
C THR A 217 2.23 5.03 21.28
N ALA A 218 3.04 4.99 22.34
CA ALA A 218 4.26 5.81 22.41
C ALA A 218 5.23 5.61 21.21
N PRO A 219 5.52 4.37 20.75
CA PRO A 219 6.35 4.17 19.55
C PRO A 219 5.70 4.74 18.29
N ALA A 220 4.41 4.48 18.06
CA ALA A 220 3.69 4.98 16.89
C ALA A 220 3.64 6.51 16.86
N ARG A 221 3.35 7.15 18.00
CA ARG A 221 3.35 8.60 18.18
C ARG A 221 4.72 9.20 17.87
N ALA A 222 5.80 8.61 18.40
CA ALA A 222 7.14 9.12 18.17
C ALA A 222 7.52 9.08 16.68
N SER A 223 7.21 7.98 15.98
CA SER A 223 7.42 7.85 14.54
C SER A 223 6.57 8.83 13.72
N ALA A 224 5.29 8.96 14.06
CA ALA A 224 4.37 9.88 13.39
C ALA A 224 4.76 11.34 13.56
N ALA A 225 5.16 11.76 14.77
CA ALA A 225 5.64 13.11 15.02
C ALA A 225 6.90 13.42 14.20
N LYS A 226 7.88 12.50 14.18
CA LYS A 226 9.10 12.64 13.37
C LYS A 226 8.79 12.87 11.90
N LEU A 227 7.90 12.06 11.32
CA LEU A 227 7.55 12.17 9.90
C LEU A 227 6.65 13.38 9.60
N LEU A 228 5.75 13.76 10.51
CA LEU A 228 4.98 15.01 10.39
C LEU A 228 5.91 16.20 10.25
N PHE A 229 6.90 16.31 11.15
CA PHE A 229 7.89 17.40 11.12
C PHE A 229 8.88 17.31 9.96
N TYR A 230 9.00 16.16 9.30
CA TYR A 230 9.84 15.95 8.12
C TYR A 230 9.10 16.38 6.84
N TYR A 231 7.92 15.83 6.56
CA TYR A 231 7.17 16.12 5.33
C TYR A 231 6.41 17.47 5.37
N TRP A 232 6.02 17.95 6.56
CA TRP A 232 5.43 19.27 6.81
C TRP A 232 6.36 20.16 7.65
N PRO A 233 7.49 20.62 7.08
CA PRO A 233 8.49 21.37 7.84
C PRO A 233 7.98 22.71 8.38
N SER A 234 6.91 23.27 7.83
CA SER A 234 6.27 24.51 8.32
C SER A 234 5.78 24.44 9.77
N PHE A 235 5.61 23.25 10.35
CA PHE A 235 5.31 23.10 11.78
C PHE A 235 6.46 23.47 12.71
N ASN A 236 7.69 23.57 12.19
CA ASN A 236 8.85 23.99 12.97
C ASN A 236 9.24 25.44 12.64
N PRO A 237 9.10 26.40 13.58
CA PRO A 237 9.52 27.78 13.35
C PRO A 237 11.06 27.94 13.28
N ASN A 238 11.83 27.04 13.88
CA ASN A 238 13.30 27.07 13.90
C ASN A 238 13.87 26.10 12.83
N LEU A 239 13.67 26.46 11.57
CA LEU A 239 13.97 25.63 10.39
C LEU A 239 15.47 25.33 10.18
N PHE A 240 16.37 26.17 10.70
CA PHE A 240 17.80 26.11 10.42
C PHE A 240 18.62 25.18 11.34
N ASP A 241 18.03 24.66 12.42
CA ASP A 241 18.77 23.88 13.45
C ASP A 241 18.90 22.38 13.12
N ARG A 242 18.48 21.95 11.92
CA ARG A 242 18.11 20.56 11.62
C ARG A 242 19.00 19.79 10.63
N ARG A 243 20.31 20.07 10.57
CA ARG A 243 21.24 19.14 9.87
C ARG A 243 21.14 17.69 10.41
N ALA A 244 20.68 17.51 11.65
CA ALA A 244 20.51 16.21 12.29
C ALA A 244 19.19 15.47 11.96
N VAL A 245 18.10 16.16 11.57
CA VAL A 245 16.80 15.51 11.23
C VAL A 245 16.72 15.14 9.74
N LEU A 246 17.54 15.79 8.91
CA LEU A 246 17.56 15.64 7.45
C LEU A 246 18.31 14.39 6.95
N MET A 247 19.09 13.73 7.81
CA MET A 247 19.99 12.64 7.41
C MET A 247 19.45 11.29 7.93
N LYS A 248 19.23 10.33 7.02
CA LYS A 248 19.03 8.88 7.27
C LYS A 248 17.61 8.29 7.27
N PHE A 249 16.65 8.82 6.52
CA PHE A 249 15.45 8.02 6.20
C PHE A 249 15.60 7.21 4.91
N ALA A 250 16.39 7.69 3.94
CA ALA A 250 16.48 7.09 2.60
C ALA A 250 17.53 5.97 2.44
N ASN A 251 18.56 5.90 3.30
CA ASN A 251 19.69 4.98 3.07
C ASN A 251 19.37 3.50 3.26
N ASP A 252 18.33 3.17 4.03
CA ASP A 252 17.93 1.79 4.32
C ASP A 252 16.71 1.36 3.50
N LEU A 253 16.27 2.18 2.54
CA LEU A 253 15.16 1.83 1.68
C LEU A 253 15.61 0.79 0.65
N THR A 254 15.03 -0.40 0.73
CA THR A 254 15.26 -1.44 -0.26
C THR A 254 14.38 -1.17 -1.48
N PRO A 255 14.94 -0.95 -2.69
CA PRO A 255 14.14 -0.71 -3.87
C PRO A 255 13.23 -1.90 -4.18
N PHE A 256 12.01 -1.62 -4.64
CA PHE A 256 11.16 -2.68 -5.18
C PHE A 256 11.72 -3.14 -6.52
N VAL A 257 11.96 -4.44 -6.68
CA VAL A 257 12.69 -4.98 -7.84
C VAL A 257 11.76 -5.54 -8.91
N CYS A 258 12.30 -5.68 -10.12
CA CYS A 258 11.63 -6.29 -11.27
C CYS A 258 11.15 -7.71 -10.94
N GLN A 259 9.89 -7.98 -11.27
CA GLN A 259 9.19 -9.22 -10.91
C GLN A 259 9.05 -10.19 -12.08
N ARG A 260 9.54 -9.83 -13.26
CA ARG A 260 9.50 -10.74 -14.41
C ARG A 260 10.33 -11.97 -14.10
N ASP A 261 9.72 -13.15 -14.22
CA ASP A 261 10.36 -14.45 -13.92
C ASP A 261 11.65 -14.66 -14.72
N SER A 262 11.68 -14.15 -15.97
CA SER A 262 12.82 -14.24 -16.88
C SER A 262 13.65 -12.94 -16.97
N CYS A 263 13.68 -12.13 -15.92
CA CYS A 263 14.50 -10.92 -15.88
C CYS A 263 16.00 -11.29 -15.90
N PRO A 264 16.82 -10.75 -16.82
CA PRO A 264 18.26 -11.02 -16.87
C PRO A 264 19.00 -10.56 -15.60
N ASN A 265 18.44 -9.56 -14.92
CA ASN A 265 19.00 -8.89 -13.75
C ASN A 265 18.12 -9.12 -12.50
N ALA A 266 17.48 -10.29 -12.40
CA ALA A 266 16.59 -10.65 -11.30
C ALA A 266 17.25 -10.41 -9.94
N GLY A 267 16.49 -9.83 -9.00
CA GLY A 267 16.97 -9.49 -7.65
C GLY A 267 17.77 -8.19 -7.54
N ASN A 268 18.27 -7.62 -8.64
CA ASN A 268 19.08 -6.39 -8.62
C ASN A 268 18.46 -5.23 -9.40
N ALA A 269 17.61 -5.51 -10.38
CA ALA A 269 17.02 -4.46 -11.21
C ALA A 269 15.82 -3.80 -10.51
N GLU A 270 15.96 -2.53 -10.14
CA GLU A 270 14.86 -1.71 -9.59
C GLU A 270 13.69 -1.61 -10.59
N ALA A 271 12.48 -1.72 -10.07
CA ALA A 271 11.26 -1.50 -10.84
C ALA A 271 11.06 0.00 -11.11
N GLY A 272 11.00 0.37 -12.38
CA GLY A 272 10.70 1.73 -12.82
C GLY A 272 9.34 1.88 -13.50
N LYS A 273 8.68 0.75 -13.83
CA LYS A 273 7.39 0.71 -14.53
C LYS A 273 6.44 -0.28 -13.88
N VAL A 274 5.15 0.04 -13.89
CA VAL A 274 4.06 -0.84 -13.43
C VAL A 274 3.06 -1.12 -14.55
N CYS A 275 2.54 -2.34 -14.60
CA CYS A 275 1.47 -2.78 -15.49
C CYS A 275 0.28 -3.29 -14.68
N TYR A 276 -0.88 -2.63 -14.84
CA TYR A 276 -2.12 -2.99 -14.14
C TYR A 276 -2.94 -4.09 -14.82
N ASP A 277 -2.55 -4.50 -16.04
CA ASP A 277 -3.22 -5.60 -16.73
C ASP A 277 -2.81 -6.94 -16.11
N HIS A 278 -3.80 -7.63 -15.55
CA HIS A 278 -3.60 -8.88 -14.86
C HIS A 278 -3.16 -10.01 -15.79
N ARG A 279 -3.57 -10.00 -17.07
CA ARG A 279 -3.21 -11.06 -18.02
C ARG A 279 -1.75 -10.96 -18.41
N ILE A 280 -1.26 -9.74 -18.66
CA ILE A 280 0.18 -9.48 -18.85
C ILE A 280 0.92 -9.85 -17.58
N SER A 281 0.43 -9.41 -16.41
CA SER A 281 1.07 -9.69 -15.12
C SER A 281 1.29 -11.20 -14.90
N ILE A 282 0.23 -12.00 -15.01
CA ILE A 282 0.27 -13.45 -14.80
C ILE A 282 1.02 -14.19 -15.93
N THR A 283 1.18 -13.57 -17.10
CA THR A 283 1.96 -14.15 -18.20
C THR A 283 3.47 -14.03 -17.95
N PHE A 284 3.92 -12.95 -17.30
CA PHE A 284 5.35 -12.67 -17.09
C PHE A 284 5.82 -12.87 -15.64
N ALA A 285 4.91 -13.02 -14.68
CA ALA A 285 5.15 -13.38 -13.29
C ALA A 285 4.04 -14.32 -12.80
N ASN A 286 4.21 -15.63 -13.02
CA ASN A 286 3.10 -16.59 -12.93
C ASN A 286 2.64 -16.90 -11.49
N GLU A 287 3.49 -16.62 -10.49
CA GLU A 287 3.18 -16.80 -9.08
C GLU A 287 2.91 -15.47 -8.35
N THR A 288 3.09 -14.30 -8.99
CA THR A 288 2.92 -13.01 -8.30
C THR A 288 1.53 -12.43 -8.55
N PRO A 289 0.86 -11.85 -7.52
CA PRO A 289 -0.38 -11.10 -7.73
C PRO A 289 -0.14 -9.93 -8.71
N PRO A 290 -1.10 -9.59 -9.58
CA PRO A 290 -1.10 -8.32 -10.29
C PRO A 290 -1.23 -7.13 -9.29
N PRO A 291 -0.68 -5.94 -9.59
CA PRO A 291 -0.04 -5.54 -10.84
C PRO A 291 1.43 -5.99 -10.95
N LEU A 292 1.97 -5.98 -12.18
CA LEU A 292 3.33 -6.39 -12.49
C LEU A 292 4.30 -5.20 -12.48
N TYR A 293 5.33 -5.29 -11.64
CA TYR A 293 6.38 -4.28 -11.52
C TYR A 293 7.65 -4.71 -12.27
N LEU A 294 8.18 -3.83 -13.10
CA LEU A 294 9.24 -4.13 -14.06
C LEU A 294 10.35 -3.07 -14.03
N CYS A 295 11.58 -3.52 -14.21
CA CYS A 295 12.64 -2.62 -14.63
C CYS A 295 12.37 -2.06 -16.03
N ILE A 296 12.98 -0.93 -16.36
CA ILE A 296 12.76 -0.21 -17.63
C ILE A 296 13.05 -1.12 -18.84
N GLU A 297 14.10 -1.95 -18.77
CA GLU A 297 14.47 -2.87 -19.85
C GLU A 297 13.38 -3.92 -20.12
N CYS A 298 12.89 -4.60 -19.07
CA CYS A 298 11.84 -5.60 -19.20
C CYS A 298 10.52 -4.96 -19.66
N ALA A 299 10.18 -3.78 -19.16
CA ALA A 299 9.01 -3.03 -19.60
C ALA A 299 9.08 -2.70 -21.09
N ASN A 300 10.23 -2.21 -21.58
CA ASN A 300 10.42 -1.88 -22.99
C ASN A 300 10.33 -3.11 -23.91
N GLU A 301 10.80 -4.28 -23.45
CA GLU A 301 10.69 -5.52 -24.22
C GLU A 301 9.22 -5.94 -24.39
N ILE A 302 8.45 -5.94 -23.30
CA ILE A 302 7.04 -6.34 -23.32
C ILE A 302 6.20 -5.28 -24.06
N HIS A 303 6.54 -4.00 -23.93
CA HIS A 303 5.87 -2.88 -24.61
C HIS A 303 5.80 -3.03 -26.13
N ARG A 304 6.79 -3.68 -26.76
CA ARG A 304 6.78 -3.97 -28.21
C ARG A 304 5.57 -4.79 -28.66
N THR A 305 5.03 -5.61 -27.76
CA THR A 305 3.86 -6.45 -28.03
C THR A 305 2.59 -5.92 -27.36
N HIS A 306 2.72 -5.09 -26.32
CA HIS A 306 1.61 -4.56 -25.52
C HIS A 306 1.80 -3.03 -25.30
N PRO A 307 1.53 -2.19 -26.31
CA PRO A 307 1.73 -0.75 -26.21
C PRO A 307 0.75 -0.11 -25.20
N ASN A 308 1.17 0.98 -24.56
CA ASN A 308 0.36 1.79 -23.62
C ASN A 308 -0.12 1.10 -22.33
N MET A 309 0.48 -0.03 -21.94
CA MET A 309 0.10 -0.77 -20.73
C MET A 309 0.96 -0.46 -19.49
N PHE A 310 1.95 0.43 -19.61
CA PHE A 310 2.99 0.64 -18.60
C PHE A 310 3.03 2.09 -18.12
N TYR A 311 3.07 2.26 -16.79
CA TYR A 311 3.06 3.55 -16.12
C TYR A 311 4.33 3.75 -15.31
N ASP A 312 4.79 4.99 -15.18
CA ASP A 312 5.92 5.36 -14.34
C ASP A 312 5.64 5.13 -12.85
N ILE A 313 6.64 4.63 -12.13
CA ILE A 313 6.62 4.52 -10.67
C ILE A 313 7.28 5.75 -10.09
N LEU A 314 6.73 6.28 -8.99
CA LEU A 314 7.37 7.35 -8.24
C LEU A 314 8.59 6.81 -7.49
N HIS A 315 9.72 7.49 -7.61
CA HIS A 315 10.85 7.24 -6.74
C HIS A 315 10.63 7.94 -5.39
N PRO A 316 11.09 7.32 -4.28
CA PRO A 316 10.97 7.87 -2.94
C PRO A 316 11.57 9.27 -2.82
N MET A 317 11.05 10.14 -1.96
CA MET A 317 11.66 11.45 -1.75
C MET A 317 13.08 11.31 -1.16
N GLN A 318 14.08 11.85 -1.86
CA GLN A 318 15.47 11.82 -1.36
C GLN A 318 15.68 12.76 -0.17
N GLN A 319 15.08 13.95 -0.24
CA GLN A 319 15.09 14.96 0.81
C GLN A 319 13.88 15.89 0.66
N VAL A 320 13.40 16.42 1.78
CA VAL A 320 12.34 17.42 1.77
C VAL A 320 12.92 18.82 1.57
N SER A 321 12.81 19.34 0.35
CA SER A 321 13.26 20.70 0.02
C SER A 321 12.38 21.78 0.66
N MET A 322 13.02 22.79 1.26
CA MET A 322 12.35 23.99 1.78
C MET A 322 12.04 25.03 0.70
N VAL A 323 12.58 24.83 -0.51
CA VAL A 323 12.50 25.77 -1.63
C VAL A 323 11.89 25.07 -2.84
N CYS A 324 11.18 25.81 -3.67
CA CYS A 324 10.55 25.31 -4.90
C CYS A 324 11.56 24.57 -5.79
N GLU A 325 11.22 23.34 -6.16
CA GLU A 325 12.06 22.45 -6.96
C GLU A 325 11.83 22.61 -8.47
N ASN A 326 10.84 23.43 -8.86
CA ASN A 326 10.65 23.79 -10.25
C ASN A 326 11.87 24.58 -10.76
N LYS A 327 12.67 23.94 -11.63
CA LYS A 327 13.86 24.55 -12.26
C LYS A 327 13.57 25.86 -12.99
N ASN A 328 12.33 26.07 -13.45
CA ASN A 328 11.88 27.27 -14.15
C ASN A 328 11.13 28.26 -13.24
N CYS A 329 11.26 28.15 -11.91
CA CYS A 329 10.59 29.03 -10.95
C CYS A 329 11.07 30.49 -11.07
N ARG A 330 10.12 31.41 -11.28
CA ARG A 330 10.35 32.87 -11.35
C ARG A 330 9.76 33.65 -10.17
N ALA A 331 9.32 32.94 -9.13
CA ALA A 331 8.72 33.57 -7.97
C ALA A 331 9.77 34.35 -7.16
N THR A 332 9.35 35.50 -6.61
CA THR A 332 10.15 36.27 -5.65
C THR A 332 10.32 35.49 -4.35
N ASP A 333 9.21 34.98 -3.81
CA ASP A 333 9.24 34.01 -2.71
C ASP A 333 9.26 32.59 -3.28
N LYS A 334 10.35 31.88 -3.00
CA LYS A 334 10.56 30.50 -3.47
C LYS A 334 10.30 29.47 -2.38
N SER A 335 9.80 29.87 -1.21
CA SER A 335 9.46 28.94 -0.12
C SER A 335 8.50 27.87 -0.61
N ALA A 336 8.84 26.60 -0.42
CA ALA A 336 7.99 25.49 -0.84
C ALA A 336 6.80 25.35 0.12
N ILE A 337 5.58 25.44 -0.41
CA ILE A 337 4.33 25.37 0.36
C ILE A 337 3.52 24.11 0.06
N SER A 338 3.86 23.40 -1.02
CA SER A 338 3.18 22.18 -1.44
C SER A 338 4.15 21.11 -1.93
N VAL A 339 3.73 19.86 -1.89
CA VAL A 339 4.36 18.71 -2.55
C VAL A 339 3.31 17.99 -3.39
N CYS A 340 3.63 17.68 -4.64
CA CYS A 340 2.76 16.95 -5.56
C CYS A 340 3.34 15.57 -5.87
N PHE A 341 2.50 14.54 -5.75
CA PHE A 341 2.84 13.14 -5.99
C PHE A 341 2.29 12.62 -7.32
N SER A 342 1.66 13.47 -8.14
CA SER A 342 1.28 13.06 -9.51
C SER A 342 2.51 12.74 -10.35
N THR A 343 2.46 11.65 -11.11
CA THR A 343 3.53 11.26 -12.06
C THR A 343 3.77 12.34 -13.11
N GLU A 344 2.73 13.09 -13.51
CA GLU A 344 2.87 14.23 -14.42
C GLU A 344 3.79 15.31 -13.82
N CYS A 345 3.63 15.63 -12.54
CA CYS A 345 4.46 16.59 -11.84
C CYS A 345 5.85 16.03 -11.51
N ALA A 346 5.91 14.78 -11.05
CA ALA A 346 7.14 14.09 -10.69
C ALA A 346 8.08 13.88 -11.89
N SER A 347 7.56 13.76 -13.12
CA SER A 347 8.38 13.68 -14.34
C SER A 347 9.33 14.86 -14.53
N TYR A 348 9.01 16.04 -13.96
CA TYR A 348 9.90 17.20 -14.00
C TYR A 348 11.04 17.13 -12.96
N ASN A 349 10.99 16.15 -12.06
CA ASN A 349 11.94 15.94 -10.96
C ASN A 349 12.52 14.51 -10.96
N GLY A 350 12.69 13.90 -12.13
CA GLY A 350 13.24 12.55 -12.24
C GLY A 350 12.38 11.49 -11.56
N ASN A 351 11.06 11.61 -11.69
CA ASN A 351 10.05 10.76 -11.06
C ASN A 351 10.03 10.77 -9.52
N HIS A 352 10.73 11.71 -8.86
CA HIS A 352 10.51 12.02 -7.45
C HIS A 352 9.34 13.00 -7.27
N PRO A 353 8.54 12.89 -6.20
CA PRO A 353 7.57 13.92 -5.83
C PRO A 353 8.20 15.31 -5.83
N ILE A 354 7.46 16.32 -6.30
CA ILE A 354 8.00 17.66 -6.54
C ILE A 354 7.34 18.70 -5.64
N ARG A 355 8.15 19.53 -5.01
CA ARG A 355 7.73 20.63 -4.13
C ARG A 355 7.65 21.94 -4.89
N TYR A 356 6.57 22.67 -4.67
CA TYR A 356 6.31 23.96 -5.31
C TYR A 356 6.11 25.08 -4.30
N CYS A 357 6.63 26.27 -4.63
CA CYS A 357 6.16 27.51 -4.02
C CYS A 357 4.74 27.84 -4.49
N GLU A 358 4.09 28.82 -3.84
CA GLU A 358 2.71 29.20 -4.09
C GLU A 358 2.45 29.51 -5.57
N GLN A 359 3.29 30.33 -6.21
CA GLN A 359 3.11 30.68 -7.62
C GLN A 359 3.20 29.46 -8.53
N CYS A 360 4.19 28.58 -8.32
CA CYS A 360 4.34 27.37 -9.15
C CYS A 360 3.19 26.38 -8.91
N HIS A 361 2.74 26.26 -7.67
CA HIS A 361 1.59 25.45 -7.29
C HIS A 361 0.34 25.90 -8.04
N ASN A 362 0.01 27.20 -8.00
CA ASN A 362 -1.17 27.76 -8.68
C ASN A 362 -1.10 27.65 -10.22
N ILE A 363 0.11 27.66 -10.80
CA ILE A 363 0.30 27.45 -12.24
C ILE A 363 0.04 25.99 -12.63
N ARG A 364 0.47 25.03 -11.79
CA ARG A 364 0.36 23.60 -12.07
C ARG A 364 -1.01 23.02 -11.70
N HIS A 365 -1.61 23.52 -10.64
CA HIS A 365 -2.88 23.07 -10.09
C HIS A 365 -3.87 24.23 -10.16
N ASN A 366 -4.70 24.22 -11.20
CA ASN A 366 -5.76 25.20 -11.40
C ASN A 366 -6.95 24.55 -12.09
N LYS A 367 -8.00 25.33 -12.37
CA LYS A 367 -9.23 24.81 -13.00
C LYS A 367 -9.02 24.11 -14.35
N ARG A 368 -7.87 24.27 -15.00
CA ARG A 368 -7.56 23.67 -16.31
C ARG A 368 -6.56 22.50 -16.24
N ARG A 369 -5.79 22.37 -15.15
CA ARG A 369 -4.68 21.40 -15.05
C ARG A 369 -4.51 20.93 -13.61
N GLY A 370 -4.18 19.66 -13.43
CA GLY A 370 -3.84 19.08 -12.13
C GLY A 370 -5.00 19.05 -11.14
N GLY A 371 -6.25 18.96 -11.63
CA GLY A 371 -7.44 18.83 -10.77
C GLY A 371 -7.59 17.44 -10.15
N ASP A 372 -6.96 16.44 -10.74
CA ASP A 372 -6.90 15.04 -10.33
C ASP A 372 -5.57 14.68 -9.64
N HIS A 373 -4.65 15.64 -9.52
CA HIS A 373 -3.37 15.42 -8.85
C HIS A 373 -3.55 15.33 -7.34
N VAL A 374 -2.88 14.37 -6.71
CA VAL A 374 -2.75 14.33 -5.26
C VAL A 374 -1.55 15.18 -4.84
N TYR A 375 -1.82 16.21 -4.06
CA TYR A 375 -0.82 17.09 -3.47
C TYR A 375 -1.16 17.43 -2.03
N HIS A 376 -0.13 17.76 -1.25
CA HIS A 376 -0.25 18.16 0.15
C HIS A 376 0.33 19.56 0.33
N THR A 377 -0.40 20.40 1.05
CA THR A 377 0.03 21.78 1.35
C THR A 377 0.40 21.92 2.83
N ALA A 378 1.01 23.05 3.17
CA ALA A 378 1.06 23.50 4.54
C ALA A 378 -0.34 23.53 5.16
N LEU A 379 -0.43 23.21 6.45
CA LEU A 379 -1.71 23.27 7.15
C LEU A 379 -2.22 24.71 7.24
N PRO A 380 -3.54 24.92 7.07
CA PRO A 380 -4.12 26.23 7.31
C PRO A 380 -4.05 26.56 8.80
N HIS A 381 -4.35 27.82 9.14
CA HIS A 381 -4.52 28.22 10.54
C HIS A 381 -5.57 27.33 11.22
N ILE A 382 -5.37 26.99 12.51
CA ILE A 382 -6.22 26.04 13.25
C ILE A 382 -7.72 26.40 13.18
N SER A 383 -8.06 27.70 13.18
CA SER A 383 -9.44 28.19 13.08
C SER A 383 -10.14 27.89 11.75
N LYS A 384 -9.39 27.48 10.71
CA LYS A 384 -9.90 27.14 9.37
C LYS A 384 -9.94 25.63 9.14
N MET A 385 -9.46 24.82 10.07
CA MET A 385 -9.55 23.36 10.00
C MET A 385 -10.97 22.89 10.34
N ASP A 386 -11.38 21.71 9.87
CA ASP A 386 -12.62 21.07 10.30
C ASP A 386 -12.53 20.64 11.77
N SER A 387 -13.70 20.49 12.43
CA SER A 387 -13.77 20.18 13.87
C SER A 387 -12.96 18.96 14.27
N GLN A 388 -12.96 17.90 13.46
CA GLN A 388 -12.24 16.67 13.78
C GLN A 388 -10.73 16.89 13.71
N THR A 389 -10.24 17.55 12.66
CA THR A 389 -8.81 17.91 12.54
C THR A 389 -8.36 18.85 13.66
N GLN A 390 -9.20 19.80 14.08
CA GLN A 390 -8.91 20.66 15.24
C GLN A 390 -8.77 19.83 16.52
N THR A 391 -9.69 18.88 16.77
CA THR A 391 -9.59 17.96 17.91
C THR A 391 -8.29 17.16 17.86
N TYR A 392 -7.96 16.56 16.72
CA TYR A 392 -6.71 15.80 16.56
C TYR A 392 -5.48 16.67 16.79
N MET A 393 -5.46 17.89 16.27
CA MET A 393 -4.36 18.83 16.48
C MET A 393 -4.16 19.16 17.97
N ILE A 394 -5.23 19.47 18.70
CA ILE A 394 -5.14 19.78 20.13
C ILE A 394 -4.66 18.56 20.92
N GLN A 395 -5.24 17.38 20.66
CA GLN A 395 -4.87 16.15 21.36
C GLN A 395 -3.44 15.70 21.02
N ALA A 396 -2.99 15.94 19.78
CA ALA A 396 -1.61 15.71 19.37
C ALA A 396 -0.63 16.61 20.13
N ILE A 397 -0.96 17.90 20.30
CA ILE A 397 -0.15 18.82 21.12
C ILE A 397 -0.07 18.31 22.56
N VAL A 398 -1.21 17.99 23.18
CA VAL A 398 -1.25 17.49 24.56
C VAL A 398 -0.44 16.21 24.72
N SER A 399 -0.48 15.31 23.74
CA SER A 399 0.22 14.02 23.78
C SER A 399 1.74 14.12 23.56
N LEU A 400 2.22 15.27 23.09
CA LEU A 400 3.64 15.57 22.88
C LEU A 400 4.27 16.41 24.00
N LEU A 401 3.44 16.98 24.88
CA LEU A 401 3.85 17.63 26.14
C LEU A 401 4.01 16.56 27.23
#